data_AF-A0A8B8ZMD7-F1
#
_entry.id   AF-A0A8B8ZMD7-F1
#
_cell.length_a   1.000
_cell.length_b   1.000
_cell.length_c   1.000
_cell.angle_alpha   90.00
_cell.angle_beta   90.00
_cell.angle_gamma   90.00
#
_symmetry.space_group_name_H-M   'P 1'
#
loop_
_entity.id
_entity.type
_entity.pdbx_description
1 polymer ?
#
loop_
_entity_poly.entity_id
_entity_poly.type
_entity_poly.pdbx_seq_one_letter_code
_entity_poly.pdbx_strand_id
1 'polypeptide(L)'
;MEMIVMTLVVLIVLGALYLIPRSKNKGKAKGTNTSATSKVYDVTPYVEEHPGGDAILNNAGGDSTEGFYGPQHATRVFDMVDEFYVGDLKS
;
A
#
# COMPACT_ATOMS: atom_id res chain seq x y z
N MET A 1 33.26 -23.28 -7.92
CA MET A 1 31.83 -23.50 -8.23
C MET A 1 30.93 -23.19 -7.03
N GLU A 2 31.37 -23.48 -5.80
CA GLU A 2 30.55 -23.31 -4.58
C GLU A 2 30.32 -21.85 -4.13
N MET A 3 31.30 -20.95 -4.27
CA MET A 3 31.12 -19.54 -3.88
C MET A 3 30.08 -18.80 -4.72
N ILE A 4 30.01 -19.10 -6.03
CA ILE A 4 29.04 -18.45 -6.94
C ILE A 4 27.61 -18.87 -6.58
N VAL A 5 27.41 -20.14 -6.22
CA VAL A 5 26.09 -20.65 -5.81
C VAL A 5 25.65 -20.03 -4.49
N MET A 6 26.55 -19.92 -3.50
CA MET A 6 26.25 -19.24 -2.24
C MET A 6 25.89 -17.76 -2.44
N THR A 7 26.63 -17.03 -3.28
CA THR A 7 26.33 -15.62 -3.57
C THR A 7 24.97 -15.46 -4.28
N LEU A 8 24.65 -16.30 -5.26
CA LEU A 8 23.36 -16.25 -5.94
C LEU A 8 22.20 -16.58 -5.00
N VAL A 9 22.36 -17.57 -4.13
CA VAL A 9 21.34 -17.91 -3.12
C VAL A 9 21.14 -16.76 -2.13
N VAL A 10 22.21 -16.09 -1.69
CA VAL A 10 22.12 -14.92 -0.80
C VAL A 10 21.41 -13.75 -1.48
N LEU A 11 21.70 -13.47 -2.76
CA LEU A 11 21.03 -12.41 -3.51
C LEU A 11 19.54 -12.69 -3.74
N ILE A 12 19.17 -13.96 -3.99
CA ILE A 12 17.77 -14.37 -4.14
C ILE A 12 17.03 -14.25 -2.80
N VAL A 13 17.63 -14.68 -1.69
CA VAL A 13 17.03 -14.61 -0.36
C VAL A 13 16.90 -13.16 0.13
N LEU A 14 17.91 -12.32 -0.07
CA LEU A 14 17.87 -10.89 0.26
C LEU A 14 16.88 -10.13 -0.64
N GLY A 15 16.82 -10.45 -1.93
CA GLY A 15 15.83 -9.89 -2.86
C GLY A 15 14.40 -10.26 -2.50
N ALA A 16 14.16 -11.51 -2.09
CA ALA A 16 12.85 -11.95 -1.61
C ALA A 16 12.45 -11.26 -0.29
N LEU A 17 13.41 -10.97 0.60
CA LEU A 17 13.14 -10.21 1.82
C LEU A 17 12.80 -8.73 1.53
N TYR A 18 13.33 -8.16 0.45
CA TYR A 18 13.00 -6.80 -0.01
C TYR A 18 11.65 -6.73 -0.72
N LEU A 19 11.27 -7.80 -1.46
CA LEU A 19 9.99 -7.89 -2.17
C LEU A 19 8.81 -8.31 -1.28
N ILE A 20 9.05 -8.76 -0.05
CA ILE A 20 7.98 -9.01 0.92
C ILE A 20 7.86 -7.76 1.79
N PRO A 21 6.83 -6.90 1.59
CA PRO A 21 6.58 -5.80 2.49
C PRO A 21 6.44 -6.36 3.91
N ARG A 22 7.30 -5.90 4.81
CA ARG A 22 7.23 -6.32 6.22
C ARG A 22 5.97 -5.71 6.82
N SER A 23 4.85 -6.43 6.72
CA SER A 23 3.59 -6.04 7.36
C SER A 23 3.78 -6.06 8.89
N LYS A 24 4.00 -4.88 9.46
CA LYS A 24 3.87 -4.60 10.88
C LYS A 24 2.78 -3.55 11.04
N ASN A 25 1.52 -3.98 11.14
CA ASN A 25 0.72 -3.67 12.32
C ASN A 25 -0.69 -4.27 12.24
N LYS A 26 -1.11 -4.79 13.39
CA LYS A 26 -2.50 -5.15 13.67
C LYS A 26 -3.31 -3.87 13.85
N GLY A 27 -3.85 -3.34 12.76
CA GLY A 27 -4.97 -2.40 12.79
C GLY A 27 -6.26 -3.20 12.94
N LYS A 28 -6.91 -3.10 14.10
CA LYS A 28 -8.22 -3.68 14.35
C LYS A 28 -9.20 -3.02 13.37
N ALA A 29 -9.67 -3.77 12.37
CA ALA A 29 -10.79 -3.35 11.53
C ALA A 29 -11.97 -3.04 12.46
N LYS A 30 -12.26 -1.75 12.66
CA LYS A 30 -13.43 -1.31 13.39
C LYS A 30 -14.61 -1.54 12.45
N GLY A 31 -15.23 -2.71 12.57
CA GLY A 31 -16.51 -2.98 11.92
C GLY A 31 -17.52 -1.93 12.35
N THR A 32 -17.83 -1.01 11.44
CA THR A 32 -18.94 -0.09 11.54
C THR A 32 -20.01 -0.59 10.59
N ASN A 33 -21.12 -1.07 11.15
CA ASN A 33 -22.34 -1.39 10.43
C ASN A 33 -22.91 -0.12 9.79
N THR A 34 -22.44 0.20 8.59
CA THR A 34 -23.05 1.17 7.68
C THR A 34 -22.79 0.63 6.28
N SER A 35 -23.85 0.49 5.49
CA SER A 35 -23.83 0.04 4.08
C SER A 35 -23.10 1.04 3.17
N ALA A 36 -21.84 1.34 3.46
CA ALA A 36 -20.90 2.04 2.61
C ALA A 36 -19.89 0.98 2.17
N THR A 37 -19.93 0.58 0.90
CA THR A 37 -18.92 -0.30 0.35
C THR A 37 -17.57 0.42 0.43
N SER A 38 -16.63 -0.10 1.21
CA SER A 38 -15.28 0.46 1.28
C SER A 38 -14.59 0.21 -0.06
N LYS A 39 -14.17 1.28 -0.76
CA LYS A 39 -13.47 1.18 -2.03
C LYS A 39 -12.02 0.75 -1.81
N VAL A 40 -11.51 -0.08 -2.71
CA VAL A 40 -10.13 -0.57 -2.73
C VAL A 40 -9.42 0.04 -3.93
N TYR A 41 -8.21 0.56 -3.69
CA TYR A 41 -7.38 1.22 -4.68
C TYR A 41 -5.98 0.59 -4.71
N ASP A 42 -5.45 0.34 -5.91
CA ASP A 42 -4.07 -0.10 -6.13
C ASP A 42 -3.22 1.07 -6.60
N VAL A 43 -2.54 1.69 -5.63
CA VAL A 43 -1.64 2.83 -5.86
C VAL A 43 -0.19 2.40 -6.05
N THR A 44 0.08 1.10 -6.16
CA THR A 44 1.43 0.55 -6.42
C THR A 44 2.17 1.27 -7.55
N PRO A 45 1.57 1.53 -8.74
CA PRO A 45 2.27 2.23 -9.81
C PRO A 45 2.61 3.69 -9.50
N TYR A 46 1.98 4.30 -8.49
CA TYR A 46 2.14 5.71 -8.14
C TYR A 46 3.06 5.96 -6.93
N VAL A 47 3.52 4.91 -6.23
CA VAL A 47 4.30 5.04 -5.00
C VAL A 47 5.53 5.95 -5.16
N GLU A 48 6.29 5.75 -6.24
CA GLU A 48 7.51 6.53 -6.53
C GLU A 48 7.23 7.97 -6.96
N GLU A 49 6.02 8.25 -7.45
CA GLU A 49 5.60 9.57 -7.93
C GLU A 49 4.90 10.38 -6.82
N HIS A 50 4.58 9.76 -5.69
CA HIS A 50 3.85 10.39 -4.61
C HIS A 50 4.66 11.54 -3.97
N PRO A 51 4.17 12.80 -4.02
CA PRO A 51 4.91 13.95 -3.48
C PRO A 51 5.17 13.88 -1.97
N GLY A 52 4.38 13.12 -1.22
CA GLY A 52 4.60 12.87 0.21
C GLY A 52 5.59 11.75 0.51
N GLY A 53 6.24 11.17 -0.52
CA GLY A 53 7.18 10.05 -0.40
C GLY A 53 6.57 8.83 0.27
N ASP A 54 7.37 8.16 1.12
CA ASP A 54 7.01 6.92 1.85
C ASP A 54 5.75 7.04 2.72
N ALA A 55 5.23 8.25 2.97
CA ALA A 55 3.99 8.44 3.72
C ALA A 55 2.79 7.71 3.08
N ILE A 56 2.83 7.44 1.77
CA ILE A 56 1.82 6.63 1.06
C ILE A 56 1.74 5.19 1.59
N LEU A 57 2.81 4.67 2.18
CA LEU A 57 2.91 3.29 2.66
C LEU A 57 2.44 3.10 4.11
N ASN A 58 2.18 4.18 4.85
CA ASN A 58 1.88 4.14 6.29
C ASN A 58 0.71 3.20 6.65
N ASN A 59 -0.29 3.09 5.76
CA ASN A 59 -1.47 2.24 5.92
C ASN A 59 -1.65 1.27 4.74
N ALA A 60 -0.57 0.90 4.04
CA ALA A 60 -0.63 -0.03 2.92
C ALA A 60 -1.30 -1.36 3.33
N GLY A 61 -2.30 -1.78 2.54
CA GLY A 61 -3.11 -2.98 2.82
C GLY A 61 -4.18 -2.80 3.91
N GLY A 62 -4.37 -1.58 4.43
CA GLY A 62 -5.40 -1.24 5.41
C GLY A 62 -6.28 -0.07 4.96
N ASP A 63 -6.94 0.54 5.94
CA ASP A 63 -7.75 1.74 5.74
C ASP A 63 -6.86 3.00 5.77
N SER A 64 -6.75 3.66 4.62
CA SER A 64 -5.98 4.89 4.44
C SER A 64 -6.85 6.16 4.43
N THR A 65 -8.16 6.05 4.73
CA THR A 65 -9.14 7.15 4.60
C THR A 65 -8.69 8.40 5.34
N GLU A 66 -8.33 8.30 6.62
CA GLU A 66 -7.92 9.47 7.42
C GLU A 66 -6.66 10.15 6.85
N GLY A 67 -5.68 9.36 6.40
CA GLY A 67 -4.47 9.89 5.78
C GLY A 67 -4.74 10.53 4.43
N PHE A 68 -5.62 9.94 3.62
CA PHE A 68 -5.99 10.44 2.30
C PHE A 68 -6.78 11.75 2.36
N TYR A 69 -7.70 11.92 3.31
CA TYR A 69 -8.48 13.15 3.49
C TYR A 69 -7.78 14.22 4.36
N GLY A 70 -6.49 14.04 4.67
CA GLY A 70 -5.71 15.01 5.43
C GLY A 70 -5.46 16.33 4.69
N PRO A 71 -5.05 17.39 5.42
CA PRO A 71 -4.86 18.74 4.86
C PRO A 71 -3.74 18.85 3.81
N GLN A 72 -2.92 17.80 3.65
CA GLN A 72 -1.84 17.75 2.68
C GLN A 72 -2.31 17.51 1.23
N HIS A 73 -3.52 16.98 1.02
CA HIS A 73 -4.03 16.71 -0.32
C HIS A 73 -4.99 17.80 -0.79
N ALA A 74 -4.73 18.34 -1.99
CA ALA A 74 -5.62 19.28 -2.66
C ALA A 74 -6.84 18.57 -3.24
N THR A 75 -7.95 19.29 -3.46
CA THR A 75 -9.21 18.72 -3.95
C THR A 75 -9.07 17.93 -5.25
N ARG A 76 -8.16 18.36 -6.15
CA ARG A 76 -7.87 17.66 -7.42
C ARG A 76 -7.33 16.23 -7.26
N VAL A 77 -6.76 15.90 -6.09
CA VAL A 77 -6.22 14.55 -5.82
C VAL A 77 -7.36 13.54 -5.67
N PHE A 78 -8.55 14.00 -5.27
CA PHE A 78 -9.74 13.15 -5.15
C PHE A 78 -10.26 12.67 -6.51
N ASP A 79 -9.98 13.40 -7.59
CA ASP A 79 -10.35 12.96 -8.95
C ASP A 79 -9.32 11.96 -9.51
N MET A 80 -8.04 12.07 -9.11
CA MET A 80 -6.97 11.19 -9.58
C MET A 80 -7.06 9.77 -9.00
N VAL A 81 -7.61 9.62 -7.79
CA VAL A 81 -7.62 8.32 -7.09
C VAL A 81 -8.48 7.29 -7.83
N ASP A 82 -9.47 7.74 -8.60
CA ASP A 82 -10.36 6.86 -9.37
C ASP A 82 -9.62 6.07 -10.46
N GLU A 83 -8.47 6.56 -10.95
CA GLU A 83 -7.61 5.82 -11.89
C GLU A 83 -7.01 4.55 -11.26
N PHE A 84 -6.88 4.53 -9.93
CA PHE A 84 -6.33 3.42 -9.15
C PHE A 84 -7.41 2.50 -8.59
N TYR A 85 -8.69 2.73 -8.88
CA TYR A 85 -9.79 1.94 -8.31
C TYR A 85 -9.77 0.50 -8.82
N VAL A 86 -9.79 -0.45 -7.88
CA VAL A 86 -9.78 -1.90 -8.17
C VAL A 86 -11.16 -2.52 -7.97
N GLY A 87 -11.91 -2.04 -6.98
CA GLY A 87 -13.20 -2.62 -6.64
C GLY A 87 -13.68 -2.27 -5.24
N ASP A 88 -14.79 -2.88 -4.84
CA ASP A 88 -15.35 -2.71 -3.50
C ASP A 88 -14.91 -3.87 -2.59
N LEU A 89 -14.54 -3.54 -1.35
CA LEU A 89 -14.23 -4.50 -0.31
C LEU A 89 -15.50 -5.25 0.09
N LYS A 90 -15.48 -6.58 -0.08
CA LYS A 90 -16.58 -7.45 0.33
C LYS A 90 -16.55 -7.65 1.84
N SER A 91 -17.71 -7.46 2.48
CA SER A 91 -17.94 -7.72 3.90
C SER A 91 -17.97 -9.21 4.24
#